data_AF-A0A7I7JYQ6-F1
#
_entry.id   AF-A0A7I7JYQ6-F1
#
_cell.length_a   1.000
_cell.length_b   1.000
_cell.length_c   1.000
_cell.angle_alpha   90.00
_cell.angle_beta   90.00
_cell.angle_gamma   90.00
#
_symmetry.space_group_name_H-M   'P 1'
#
loop_
_entity.id
_entity.type
_entity.pdbx_description
1 polymer ?
#
loop_
_entity_poly.entity_id
_entity_poly.type
_entity_poly.pdbx_seq_one_letter_code
_entity_poly.pdbx_strand_id
1 'polypeptide(L)'
;MLDTELKEPISRAVVAGVVAELSAMLGGDGGSLELIAADTDTGTVSLKLSLDSVECADCVLPPDRLRDVVETRLRTAVPALGSLLLDDPRVTPAATSKVTVPHTLSVLDPTAGAVPGDDDPGPDLGPLTGKRIGLRVDVLWAAYDQTVSEWIPELERAGAIVTTWRRAQGLKGPEGERHQAEYDAFVGGVDAIISGLANCGSCTSWSVKDGLNALNRGLPTVVAVTEHFVGLARTLAADAGRPGLRLLQLDSSLNVLPEDQVRAAAREAFPRLLDTIGAVI
;
A
#
# COMPACT_ATOMS: atom_id res chain seq x y z
N MET A 1 -0.44 51.93 -33.26
CA MET A 1 -1.04 50.82 -34.03
C MET A 1 -0.70 49.56 -33.25
N LEU A 2 -1.35 49.28 -32.11
CA LEU A 2 -2.75 48.83 -31.98
C LEU A 2 -3.03 47.68 -32.95
N ASP A 3 -2.70 46.47 -32.51
CA ASP A 3 -3.48 45.26 -32.76
C ASP A 3 -3.50 44.49 -31.43
N THR A 4 -4.28 45.01 -30.49
CA THR A 4 -4.78 44.22 -29.38
C THR A 4 -5.84 43.32 -30.00
N GLU A 5 -5.51 42.07 -30.27
CA GLU A 5 -6.51 41.04 -30.57
C GLU A 5 -7.52 41.04 -29.41
N LEU A 6 -8.67 41.67 -29.64
CA LEU A 6 -9.83 41.57 -28.78
C LEU A 6 -10.27 40.10 -28.85
N LYS A 7 -9.80 39.27 -27.92
CA LYS A 7 -10.43 37.99 -27.63
C LYS A 7 -11.90 38.28 -27.37
N GLU A 8 -12.78 37.80 -28.25
CA GLU A 8 -14.21 37.93 -28.05
C GLU A 8 -14.57 37.34 -26.67
N PRO A 9 -15.27 38.10 -25.82
CA PRO A 9 -15.63 37.64 -24.49
C PRO A 9 -16.54 36.42 -24.60
N ILE A 10 -16.39 35.47 -23.67
CA ILE A 10 -17.26 34.29 -23.63
C ILE A 10 -18.72 34.74 -23.53
N SER A 11 -19.54 34.36 -24.50
CA SER A 11 -20.98 34.60 -24.42
C SER A 11 -21.65 33.50 -23.61
N ARG A 12 -22.21 33.83 -22.44
CA ARG A 12 -22.99 32.89 -21.62
C ARG A 12 -24.12 32.23 -22.40
N ALA A 13 -24.74 32.96 -23.34
CA ALA A 13 -25.81 32.41 -24.18
C ALA A 13 -25.29 31.34 -25.16
N VAL A 14 -24.09 31.54 -25.72
CA VAL A 14 -23.44 30.55 -26.58
C VAL A 14 -23.06 29.30 -25.77
N VAL A 15 -22.46 29.49 -24.59
CA VAL A 15 -22.12 28.37 -23.69
C VAL A 15 -23.37 27.59 -23.30
N ALA A 16 -24.45 28.28 -22.92
CA ALA A 16 -25.71 27.63 -22.55
C ALA A 16 -26.31 26.83 -23.71
N GLY A 17 -26.22 27.32 -24.95
CA GLY A 17 -26.65 26.58 -26.14
C GLY A 17 -25.88 25.28 -26.33
N VAL A 18 -24.55 25.33 -26.24
CA VAL A 18 -23.67 24.15 -26.37
C VAL A 18 -23.93 23.14 -25.24
N VAL A 19 -24.14 23.61 -24.01
CA VAL A 19 -24.47 22.75 -22.86
C VAL A 19 -25.82 22.06 -23.06
N ALA A 20 -26.82 22.76 -23.60
CA ALA A 20 -28.12 22.15 -23.89
C ALA A 20 -28.02 21.04 -24.96
N GLU A 21 -27.22 21.25 -26.01
CA GLU A 21 -26.95 20.23 -27.04
C GLU A 21 -26.22 19.02 -26.45
N LEU A 22 -25.18 19.25 -25.65
CA LEU A 22 -24.44 18.19 -24.96
C LEU A 22 -25.33 17.42 -23.98
N SER A 23 -26.20 18.11 -23.24
CA SER A 23 -27.14 17.46 -22.33
C SER A 23 -28.19 16.64 -23.08
N ALA A 24 -28.65 17.07 -24.26
CA ALA A 24 -29.57 16.29 -25.08
C ALA A 24 -28.91 15.01 -25.64
N MET A 25 -27.64 15.09 -26.02
CA MET A 25 -26.85 13.94 -26.45
C MET A 25 -26.68 12.91 -25.30
N LEU A 26 -26.32 13.37 -24.10
CA LEU A 26 -26.13 12.51 -22.93
C LEU A 26 -27.46 11.97 -22.37
N GLY A 27 -28.58 12.63 -22.67
CA GLY A 27 -29.90 12.19 -22.23
C GLY A 27 -30.27 10.80 -22.78
N GLY A 28 -29.74 10.40 -23.93
CA GLY A 28 -29.89 9.04 -24.46
C GLY A 28 -29.24 7.97 -23.57
N ASP A 29 -28.20 8.35 -22.83
CA ASP A 29 -27.45 7.51 -21.90
C ASP A 29 -27.87 7.72 -20.44
N GLY A 30 -28.89 8.57 -20.19
CA GLY A 30 -29.47 8.87 -18.88
C GLY A 30 -28.78 10.00 -18.10
N GLY A 31 -27.73 10.62 -18.64
CA GLY A 31 -27.03 11.74 -18.01
C GLY A 31 -27.51 13.11 -18.48
N SER A 32 -27.40 14.14 -17.64
CA SER A 32 -27.69 15.53 -18.02
C SER A 32 -26.62 16.49 -17.53
N LEU A 33 -26.36 17.55 -18.31
CA LEU A 33 -25.37 18.58 -17.98
C LEU A 33 -26.06 19.91 -17.69
N GLU A 34 -25.67 20.53 -16.59
CA GLU A 34 -26.15 21.83 -16.16
C GLU A 34 -25.03 22.87 -16.19
N LEU A 35 -25.29 24.05 -16.75
CA LEU A 35 -24.38 25.18 -16.70
C LEU A 35 -24.51 25.91 -15.36
N ILE A 36 -23.48 25.80 -14.52
CA ILE A 36 -23.42 26.47 -13.21
C ILE A 36 -22.95 27.91 -13.36
N ALA A 37 -21.86 28.14 -14.10
CA ALA A 37 -21.29 29.47 -14.32
C ALA A 37 -20.52 29.56 -15.64
N ALA A 38 -20.50 30.75 -16.22
CA ALA A 38 -19.62 31.13 -17.32
C ALA A 38 -19.04 32.51 -17.00
N ASP A 39 -17.75 32.55 -16.73
CA ASP A 39 -16.99 33.75 -16.41
C ASP A 39 -16.36 34.31 -17.70
N THR A 40 -16.79 35.52 -18.06
CA THR A 40 -16.37 36.20 -19.28
C THR A 40 -14.97 36.78 -19.22
N ASP A 41 -14.46 37.02 -18.01
CA ASP A 41 -13.19 37.70 -17.76
C ASP A 41 -12.05 36.68 -17.68
N THR A 42 -12.30 35.54 -17.02
CA THR A 42 -11.31 34.45 -16.89
C THR A 42 -11.43 33.40 -17.99
N GLY A 43 -12.52 33.42 -18.75
CA GLY A 43 -12.83 32.42 -19.74
C GLY A 43 -13.17 31.04 -19.14
N THR A 44 -13.64 31.00 -17.90
CA THR A 44 -13.91 29.77 -17.14
C THR A 44 -15.37 29.35 -17.27
N VAL A 45 -15.60 28.08 -17.60
CA VAL A 45 -16.95 27.49 -17.64
C VAL A 45 -17.05 26.38 -16.60
N SER A 46 -18.10 26.44 -15.78
CA SER A 46 -18.40 25.47 -14.73
C SER A 46 -19.69 24.73 -15.04
N LEU A 47 -19.60 23.41 -15.12
CA LEU A 47 -20.71 22.50 -15.42
C LEU A 47 -20.86 21.46 -14.31
N LYS A 48 -22.09 20.94 -14.15
CA LYS A 48 -22.39 19.80 -13.29
C LYS A 48 -23.04 18.69 -14.08
N LEU A 49 -22.62 17.45 -13.83
CA LEU A 49 -23.27 16.25 -14.34
C LEU A 49 -24.30 15.74 -13.31
N SER A 50 -25.54 15.57 -13.74
CA SER A 50 -26.60 14.94 -12.96
C SER A 50 -26.94 13.56 -13.55
N LEU A 51 -26.97 12.54 -12.69
CA LEU A 51 -27.23 11.14 -13.05
C LEU A 51 -28.57 10.64 -12.48
N ASP A 52 -29.45 11.56 -12.09
CA ASP A 52 -30.70 11.25 -11.34
C ASP A 52 -31.68 10.35 -12.11
N SER A 53 -31.52 10.24 -13.43
CA SER A 53 -32.35 9.43 -14.34
C SER A 53 -31.68 8.15 -14.85
N VAL A 54 -30.53 7.75 -14.29
CA VAL A 54 -29.72 6.64 -14.82
C VAL A 54 -30.09 5.30 -14.17
N GLU A 55 -30.59 4.35 -14.96
CA GLU A 55 -30.79 2.95 -14.53
C GLU A 55 -29.48 2.12 -14.54
N CYS A 56 -28.46 2.56 -15.27
CA CYS A 56 -27.14 1.92 -15.37
C CYS A 56 -26.01 2.94 -15.53
N ALA A 57 -25.18 3.13 -14.49
CA ALA A 57 -24.09 4.12 -14.49
C ALA A 57 -23.01 3.86 -15.55
N ASP A 58 -22.90 2.62 -16.03
CA ASP A 58 -21.94 2.20 -17.07
C ASP A 58 -22.40 2.57 -18.49
N CYS A 59 -23.66 2.98 -18.69
CA CYS A 59 -24.16 3.46 -19.97
C CYS A 59 -23.72 4.91 -20.25
N VAL A 60 -23.38 5.69 -19.22
CA VAL A 60 -22.88 7.06 -19.37
C VAL A 60 -21.38 7.02 -19.64
N LEU A 61 -20.94 7.81 -20.63
CA LEU A 61 -19.53 8.02 -20.99
C LEU A 61 -18.60 8.04 -19.75
N PRO A 62 -17.48 7.27 -19.76
CA PRO A 62 -16.50 7.28 -18.68
C PRO A 62 -15.97 8.69 -18.39
N PRO A 63 -15.58 9.03 -17.15
CA PRO A 63 -15.25 10.39 -16.76
C PRO A 63 -14.19 11.08 -17.63
N ASP A 64 -13.12 10.37 -17.99
CA ASP A 64 -12.05 10.92 -18.85
C ASP A 64 -12.58 11.26 -20.26
N ARG A 65 -13.41 10.38 -20.83
CA ARG A 65 -14.01 10.59 -22.16
C ARG A 65 -15.07 11.67 -22.16
N LEU A 66 -15.87 11.77 -21.08
CA LEU A 66 -16.86 12.82 -20.91
C LEU A 66 -16.19 14.18 -20.88
N ARG A 67 -15.10 14.32 -20.10
CA ARG A 67 -14.34 15.57 -20.02
C ARG A 67 -13.80 16.00 -21.39
N ASP A 68 -13.18 15.08 -22.12
CA ASP A 68 -12.62 15.35 -23.45
C ASP A 68 -13.69 15.81 -24.45
N VAL A 69 -14.86 15.15 -24.46
CA VAL A 69 -15.97 15.48 -25.37
C VAL A 69 -16.53 16.86 -25.06
N VAL A 70 -16.80 17.15 -23.79
CA VAL A 70 -17.33 18.44 -23.34
C VAL A 70 -16.33 19.56 -23.64
N GLU A 71 -15.05 19.35 -23.31
CA GLU A 71 -13.99 20.32 -23.55
C GLU A 71 -13.80 20.61 -25.05
N THR A 72 -13.76 19.56 -25.88
CA THR A 72 -13.60 19.71 -27.34
C THR A 72 -14.76 20.51 -27.94
N ARG A 73 -15.99 20.22 -27.54
CA ARG A 73 -17.18 20.92 -28.06
C ARG A 73 -17.23 22.37 -27.59
N LEU A 74 -16.93 22.64 -26.32
CA LEU A 74 -16.86 24.01 -25.81
C LEU A 74 -15.74 24.82 -26.46
N ARG A 75 -14.53 24.26 -26.66
CA ARG A 75 -13.43 24.95 -27.36
C ARG A 75 -13.76 25.26 -28.81
N THR A 76 -14.53 24.40 -29.48
CA THR A 76 -14.96 24.61 -30.87
C THR A 76 -15.92 25.80 -30.98
N ALA A 77 -16.89 25.90 -30.07
CA ALA A 77 -17.90 26.96 -30.09
C ALA A 77 -17.44 28.25 -29.37
N VAL A 78 -16.51 28.13 -28.42
CA VAL A 78 -15.97 29.22 -27.61
C VAL A 78 -14.44 29.12 -27.60
N PRO A 79 -13.76 29.65 -28.64
CA PRO A 79 -12.29 29.62 -28.73
C PRO A 79 -11.58 30.32 -27.57
N ALA A 80 -12.28 31.25 -26.91
CA ALA A 80 -11.80 31.97 -25.73
C ALA A 80 -11.87 31.15 -24.41
N LEU A 81 -12.26 29.86 -24.46
CA LEU A 81 -12.31 29.00 -23.28
C LEU A 81 -10.92 28.83 -22.63
N GLY A 82 -10.76 29.45 -21.46
CA GLY A 82 -9.57 29.36 -20.63
C GLY A 82 -9.53 28.07 -19.82
N SER A 83 -10.61 27.75 -19.11
CA SER A 83 -10.69 26.55 -18.28
C SER A 83 -12.10 25.95 -18.18
N LEU A 84 -12.17 24.62 -18.00
CA LEU A 84 -13.41 23.87 -17.80
C LEU A 84 -13.37 23.18 -16.43
N LEU A 85 -14.38 23.48 -15.61
CA LEU A 85 -14.67 22.80 -14.35
C LEU A 85 -15.91 21.94 -14.57
N LEU A 86 -15.73 20.62 -14.56
CA LEU A 86 -16.83 19.66 -14.67
C LEU A 86 -16.96 18.90 -13.34
N ASP A 87 -18.05 19.13 -12.63
CA ASP A 87 -18.42 18.39 -11.41
C ASP A 87 -19.11 17.09 -11.81
N ASP A 88 -18.34 16.00 -11.85
CA ASP A 88 -18.84 14.64 -12.11
C ASP A 88 -18.91 13.87 -10.77
N PRO A 89 -20.09 13.46 -10.30
CA PRO A 89 -20.25 12.77 -9.02
C PRO A 89 -19.53 11.42 -8.95
N ARG A 90 -19.08 10.87 -10.09
CA ARG A 90 -18.30 9.62 -10.17
C ARG A 90 -16.81 9.83 -9.91
N VAL A 91 -16.34 11.09 -9.91
CA VAL A 91 -14.96 11.45 -9.63
C VAL A 91 -14.91 12.20 -8.31
N THR A 92 -14.27 11.61 -7.30
CA THR A 92 -13.99 12.33 -6.04
C THR A 92 -13.25 13.63 -6.39
N PRO A 93 -13.75 14.81 -6.00
CA PRO A 93 -13.18 16.06 -6.47
C PRO A 93 -11.73 16.20 -6.00
N ALA A 94 -10.80 16.10 -6.95
CA ALA A 94 -9.46 16.63 -6.78
C ALA A 94 -9.60 18.15 -6.77
N ALA A 95 -9.56 18.74 -5.58
CA ALA A 95 -9.79 20.16 -5.37
C ALA A 95 -8.87 21.03 -6.23
N THR A 96 -9.44 21.75 -7.20
CA THR A 96 -8.76 22.88 -7.86
C THR A 96 -9.71 24.06 -7.98
N SER A 97 -9.61 25.01 -7.06
CA SER A 97 -10.07 26.39 -7.24
C SER A 97 -8.95 27.34 -6.82
N LYS A 98 -8.43 28.12 -7.77
CA LYS A 98 -7.56 29.27 -7.50
C LYS A 98 -8.41 30.48 -7.14
N VAL A 99 -8.81 30.58 -5.87
CA VAL A 99 -9.17 31.86 -5.26
C VAL A 99 -7.92 32.33 -4.52
N THR A 100 -7.34 33.47 -4.93
CA THR A 100 -6.18 34.05 -4.24
C THR A 100 -6.66 34.88 -3.06
N VAL A 101 -7.13 34.21 -2.02
CA VAL A 101 -7.05 34.72 -0.65
C VAL A 101 -5.65 34.32 -0.15
N PRO A 102 -4.94 35.11 0.67
CA PRO A 102 -3.75 34.59 1.36
C PRO A 102 -4.20 33.51 2.33
N HIS A 103 -4.29 32.29 1.82
CA HIS A 103 -4.47 31.09 2.60
C HIS A 103 -3.09 30.64 3.04
N THR A 104 -2.84 30.71 4.34
CA THR A 104 -1.71 30.02 4.94
C THR A 104 -1.97 28.53 4.80
N LEU A 105 -1.28 27.89 3.85
CA LEU A 105 -1.25 26.43 3.75
C LEU A 105 -0.30 25.94 4.85
N SER A 106 -0.85 25.45 5.96
CA SER A 106 -0.08 24.67 6.93
C SER A 106 0.20 23.30 6.33
N VAL A 107 1.32 23.18 5.62
CA VAL A 107 1.88 21.89 5.25
C VAL A 107 2.42 21.29 6.54
N LEU A 108 1.70 20.32 7.09
CA LEU A 108 2.27 19.44 8.08
C LEU A 108 3.35 18.66 7.36
N ASP A 109 4.60 18.84 7.76
CA ASP A 109 5.66 17.93 7.37
C ASP A 109 5.32 16.56 7.97
N PRO A 110 4.92 15.56 7.16
CA PRO A 110 4.60 14.24 7.68
C PRO A 110 5.86 13.49 8.10
N THR A 111 7.06 14.05 7.85
CA THR A 111 8.30 13.51 8.35
C THR A 111 8.47 13.93 9.80
N ALA A 112 8.19 12.99 10.70
CA ALA A 112 8.69 13.11 12.06
C ALA A 112 10.22 13.12 11.99
N GLY A 113 10.86 13.99 12.79
CA GLY A 113 12.31 13.90 12.98
C GLY A 113 12.66 12.49 13.42
N ALA A 114 13.71 11.91 12.84
CA ALA A 114 14.15 10.55 13.18
C ALA A 114 14.53 10.53 14.67
N VAL A 115 13.71 9.86 15.49
CA VAL A 115 14.12 9.48 16.84
C VAL A 115 15.13 8.34 16.64
N PRO A 116 16.36 8.45 17.15
CA PRO A 116 17.32 7.35 17.08
C PRO A 116 16.67 6.09 17.66
N GLY A 117 16.62 5.04 16.85
CA GLY A 117 16.09 3.76 17.28
C GLY A 117 17.05 3.00 18.20
N ASP A 118 16.56 1.91 18.76
CA ASP A 118 17.37 0.95 19.51
C ASP A 118 18.06 -0.02 18.53
N ASP A 119 19.38 0.13 18.41
CA ASP A 119 20.24 -0.74 17.60
C ASP A 119 20.52 -2.10 18.25
N ASP A 120 20.03 -2.37 19.47
CA ASP A 120 20.14 -3.68 20.10
C ASP A 120 19.33 -4.73 19.30
N PRO A 121 20.00 -5.78 18.76
CA PRO A 121 19.33 -6.86 18.04
C PRO A 121 18.48 -7.78 18.92
N GLY A 122 18.50 -7.57 20.24
CA GLY A 122 17.88 -8.41 21.25
C GLY A 122 18.82 -9.54 21.71
N PRO A 123 18.38 -10.35 22.68
CA PRO A 123 19.21 -11.40 23.23
C PRO A 123 19.51 -12.49 22.20
N ASP A 124 20.68 -13.11 22.32
CA ASP A 124 21.01 -14.33 21.59
C ASP A 124 20.20 -15.51 22.12
N LEU A 125 19.85 -16.45 21.24
CA LEU A 125 19.10 -17.65 21.62
C LEU A 125 19.91 -18.60 22.51
N GLY A 126 21.22 -18.69 22.29
CA GLY A 126 22.09 -19.62 23.00
C GLY A 126 21.80 -21.08 22.67
N PRO A 127 22.03 -22.03 23.60
CA PRO A 127 21.89 -23.46 23.33
C PRO A 127 20.45 -23.85 22.99
N LEU A 128 20.28 -24.65 21.92
CA LEU A 128 18.96 -25.07 21.44
C LEU A 128 18.27 -26.13 22.30
N THR A 129 19.04 -26.94 23.05
CA THR A 129 18.48 -28.03 23.86
C THR A 129 17.39 -27.53 24.82
N GLY A 130 16.18 -28.05 24.65
CA GLY A 130 15.00 -27.73 25.46
C GLY A 130 14.33 -26.38 25.14
N LYS A 131 14.84 -25.60 24.18
CA LYS A 131 14.23 -24.32 23.77
C LYS A 131 13.00 -24.57 22.92
N ARG A 132 11.94 -23.81 23.17
CA ARG A 132 10.74 -23.76 22.34
C ARG A 132 10.92 -22.72 21.24
N ILE A 133 11.00 -23.15 19.99
CA ILE A 133 11.21 -22.25 18.85
C ILE A 133 9.89 -22.07 18.11
N GLY A 134 9.44 -20.83 18.00
CA GLY A 134 8.23 -20.47 17.27
C GLY A 134 8.55 -20.08 15.83
N LEU A 135 7.96 -20.79 14.87
CA LEU A 135 8.01 -20.44 13.46
C LEU A 135 6.68 -19.79 13.07
N ARG A 136 6.70 -18.49 12.74
CA ARG A 136 5.53 -17.82 12.17
C ARG A 136 5.55 -18.03 10.66
N VAL A 137 4.52 -18.69 10.15
CA VAL A 137 4.33 -18.96 8.71
C VAL A 137 3.10 -18.20 8.18
N ASP A 138 3.15 -17.75 6.94
CA ASP A 138 1.98 -17.18 6.26
C ASP A 138 1.24 -18.22 5.42
N VAL A 139 0.19 -17.82 4.70
CA VAL A 139 -0.62 -18.71 3.84
C VAL A 139 -0.26 -18.59 2.35
N LEU A 140 0.64 -17.69 1.98
CA LEU A 140 0.86 -17.28 0.60
C LEU A 140 2.06 -18.01 -0.04
N TRP A 141 3.11 -18.26 0.74
CA TRP A 141 4.39 -18.70 0.19
C TRP A 141 4.67 -20.18 0.45
N ALA A 142 4.30 -21.03 -0.51
CA ALA A 142 4.64 -22.46 -0.49
C ALA A 142 6.15 -22.70 -0.34
N ALA A 143 6.99 -21.83 -0.92
CA ALA A 143 8.43 -21.94 -0.80
C ALA A 143 8.92 -21.74 0.65
N TYR A 144 8.22 -20.92 1.44
CA TYR A 144 8.54 -20.77 2.86
C TYR A 144 8.08 -21.98 3.68
N ASP A 145 6.95 -22.60 3.32
CA ASP A 145 6.52 -23.86 3.92
C ASP A 145 7.54 -24.98 3.66
N GLN A 146 8.07 -25.05 2.45
CA GLN A 146 9.15 -25.98 2.08
C GLN A 146 10.43 -25.68 2.86
N THR A 147 10.79 -24.40 3.01
CA THR A 147 11.96 -23.96 3.80
C THR A 147 11.83 -24.38 5.27
N VAL A 148 10.70 -24.07 5.90
CA VAL A 148 10.41 -24.44 7.29
C VAL A 148 10.40 -25.95 7.48
N SER A 149 9.91 -26.71 6.50
CA SER A 149 9.93 -28.17 6.54
C SER A 149 11.34 -28.76 6.56
N GLU A 150 12.34 -28.06 6.02
CA GLU A 150 13.76 -28.46 6.14
C GLU A 150 14.35 -28.04 7.49
N TRP A 151 13.95 -26.89 8.03
CA TRP A 151 14.51 -26.37 9.29
C TRP A 151 13.98 -27.05 10.54
N ILE A 152 12.70 -27.45 10.57
CA ILE A 152 12.09 -28.09 11.75
C ILE A 152 12.88 -29.32 12.21
N PRO A 153 13.18 -30.32 11.35
CA PRO A 153 13.90 -31.52 11.78
C PRO A 153 15.32 -31.22 12.25
N GLU A 154 15.98 -30.22 11.68
CA GLU A 154 17.33 -29.79 12.08
C GLU A 154 17.33 -29.17 13.48
N LEU A 155 16.36 -28.28 13.77
CA LEU A 155 16.17 -27.69 15.09
C LEU A 155 15.83 -28.76 16.15
N GLU A 156 14.92 -29.68 15.81
CA GLU A 156 14.54 -30.78 16.71
C GLU A 156 15.70 -31.73 16.98
N ARG A 157 16.54 -32.01 15.98
CA ARG A 157 17.76 -32.81 16.17
C ARG A 157 18.78 -32.13 17.08
N ALA A 158 18.81 -30.80 17.10
CA ALA A 158 19.58 -30.01 18.04
C ALA A 158 18.92 -29.89 19.43
N GLY A 159 17.81 -30.60 19.67
CA GLY A 159 17.13 -30.69 20.95
C GLY A 159 16.09 -29.59 21.21
N ALA A 160 15.77 -28.76 20.21
CA ALA A 160 14.69 -27.79 20.32
C ALA A 160 13.30 -28.44 20.22
N ILE A 161 12.29 -27.74 20.72
CA ILE A 161 10.87 -28.08 20.54
C ILE A 161 10.28 -27.04 19.60
N VAL A 162 9.88 -27.44 18.40
CA VAL A 162 9.42 -26.48 17.39
C VAL A 162 7.90 -26.42 17.36
N THR A 163 7.35 -25.21 17.28
CA THR A 163 5.92 -24.98 17.07
C THR A 163 5.70 -23.97 15.96
N THR A 164 4.66 -24.17 15.16
CA THR A 164 4.32 -23.29 14.05
C THR A 164 3.04 -22.54 14.35
N TRP A 165 2.99 -21.26 13.99
CA TRP A 165 1.75 -20.50 13.98
C TRP A 165 1.51 -19.90 12.60
N ARG A 166 0.31 -20.14 12.06
CA ARG A 166 -0.08 -19.76 10.70
C ARG A 166 -1.20 -18.74 10.71
N ARG A 167 -1.05 -17.71 9.88
CA ARG A 167 -2.10 -16.69 9.66
C ARG A 167 -2.14 -16.19 8.22
N ALA A 168 -3.31 -15.72 7.81
CA ALA A 168 -3.41 -14.78 6.70
C ALA A 168 -2.99 -13.37 7.15
N GLN A 169 -2.54 -12.58 6.19
CA GLN A 169 -2.13 -11.18 6.39
C GLN A 169 -3.32 -10.24 6.15
N GLY A 170 -3.28 -9.02 6.67
CA GLY A 170 -4.24 -7.98 6.31
C GLY A 170 -5.59 -8.03 7.03
N LEU A 171 -5.78 -8.95 8.00
CA LEU A 171 -7.03 -9.07 8.77
C LEU A 171 -7.28 -7.81 9.61
N LYS A 172 -8.54 -7.37 9.67
CA LYS A 172 -8.98 -6.15 10.38
C LYS A 172 -10.21 -6.44 11.26
N GLY A 173 -10.54 -5.51 12.14
CA GLY A 173 -11.70 -5.61 13.01
C GLY A 173 -11.62 -6.81 13.98
N PRO A 174 -12.76 -7.36 14.41
CA PRO A 174 -12.79 -8.43 15.42
C PRO A 174 -11.97 -9.67 15.07
N GLU A 175 -11.90 -10.02 13.78
CA GLU A 175 -11.09 -11.14 13.30
C GLU A 175 -9.59 -10.85 13.46
N GLY A 176 -9.15 -9.65 13.10
CA GLY A 176 -7.77 -9.20 13.28
C GLY A 176 -7.37 -9.18 14.76
N GLU A 177 -8.24 -8.71 15.64
CA GLU A 177 -8.03 -8.68 17.09
C GLU A 177 -7.90 -10.09 17.67
N ARG A 178 -8.78 -11.02 17.31
CA ARG A 178 -8.70 -12.42 17.72
C ARG A 178 -7.37 -13.05 17.30
N HIS A 179 -6.96 -12.88 16.05
CA HIS A 179 -5.70 -13.44 15.57
C HIS A 179 -4.47 -12.77 16.19
N GLN A 180 -4.55 -11.48 16.53
CA GLN A 180 -3.48 -10.82 17.29
C GLN A 180 -3.37 -11.43 18.69
N ALA A 181 -4.49 -11.71 19.37
CA ALA A 181 -4.48 -12.39 20.66
C ALA A 181 -3.92 -13.82 20.58
N GLU A 182 -4.24 -14.55 19.51
CA GLU A 182 -3.64 -15.87 19.23
C GLU A 182 -2.12 -15.78 19.01
N TYR A 183 -1.66 -14.78 18.26
CA TYR A 183 -0.22 -14.55 18.07
C TYR A 183 0.47 -14.20 19.39
N ASP A 184 -0.16 -13.37 20.21
CA ASP A 184 0.39 -12.97 21.51
C ASP A 184 0.50 -14.16 22.46
N ALA A 185 -0.50 -15.04 22.47
CA ALA A 185 -0.47 -16.30 23.22
C ALA A 185 0.62 -17.24 22.68
N PHE A 186 0.79 -17.33 21.36
CA PHE A 186 1.85 -18.10 20.73
C PHE A 186 3.25 -17.59 21.12
N VAL A 187 3.48 -16.27 21.02
CA VAL A 187 4.75 -15.64 21.42
C VAL A 187 5.03 -15.83 22.91
N GLY A 188 4.02 -15.76 23.77
CA GLY A 188 4.18 -16.05 25.21
C GLY A 188 4.49 -17.52 25.53
N GLY A 189 4.30 -18.42 24.56
CA GLY A 189 4.53 -19.86 24.68
C GLY A 189 5.87 -20.35 24.10
N VAL A 190 6.74 -19.46 23.63
CA VAL A 190 8.02 -19.83 23.00
C VAL A 190 9.18 -19.01 23.57
N ASP A 191 10.39 -19.48 23.31
CA ASP A 191 11.63 -18.88 23.80
C ASP A 191 12.37 -18.11 22.69
N ALA A 192 11.98 -18.29 21.42
CA ALA A 192 12.49 -17.54 20.27
C ALA A 192 11.49 -17.54 19.11
N ILE A 193 11.62 -16.56 18.20
CA ILE A 193 10.76 -16.42 17.01
C ILE A 193 11.58 -16.34 15.73
N ILE A 194 11.18 -17.13 14.73
CA ILE A 194 11.59 -16.97 13.32
C ILE A 194 10.34 -16.55 12.55
N SER A 195 10.32 -15.29 12.09
CA SER A 195 9.11 -14.65 11.56
C SER A 195 9.09 -14.59 10.03
N GLY A 196 8.20 -15.41 9.45
CA GLY A 196 7.66 -15.30 8.09
C GLY A 196 8.67 -15.25 6.95
N LEU A 197 8.14 -15.12 5.74
CA LEU A 197 8.93 -14.68 4.59
C LEU A 197 8.50 -13.27 4.15
N ALA A 198 9.38 -12.30 4.37
CA ALA A 198 9.31 -11.00 3.73
C ALA A 198 9.72 -11.12 2.25
N ASN A 199 8.74 -11.38 1.37
CA ASN A 199 8.93 -11.57 -0.07
C ASN A 199 8.05 -10.66 -0.96
N CYS A 200 7.23 -9.82 -0.35
CA CYS A 200 6.40 -8.86 -1.05
C CYS A 200 6.18 -7.63 -0.16
N GLY A 201 5.67 -6.51 -0.68
CA GLY A 201 5.46 -5.30 0.13
C GLY A 201 4.65 -5.56 1.40
N SER A 202 3.43 -6.10 1.27
CA SER A 202 2.56 -6.42 2.41
C SER A 202 3.16 -7.52 3.31
N CYS A 203 3.72 -8.56 2.71
CA CYS A 203 4.36 -9.68 3.41
C CYS A 203 5.52 -9.22 4.29
N THR A 204 6.30 -8.27 3.79
CA THR A 204 7.41 -7.66 4.51
C THR A 204 6.89 -6.88 5.70
N SER A 205 5.89 -6.01 5.50
CA SER A 205 5.27 -5.25 6.59
C SER A 205 4.71 -6.14 7.69
N TRP A 206 4.02 -7.22 7.35
CA TRP A 206 3.46 -8.13 8.35
C TRP A 206 4.51 -9.01 9.05
N SER A 207 5.53 -9.49 8.33
CA SER A 207 6.58 -10.33 8.94
C SER A 207 7.49 -9.51 9.85
N VAL A 208 7.79 -8.26 9.48
CA VAL A 208 8.50 -7.30 10.34
C VAL A 208 7.65 -6.91 11.54
N LYS A 209 6.37 -6.54 11.36
CA LYS A 209 5.47 -6.23 12.48
C LYS A 209 5.41 -7.36 13.50
N ASP A 210 5.20 -8.59 13.04
CA ASP A 210 5.09 -9.76 13.90
C ASP A 210 6.45 -10.04 14.59
N GLY A 211 7.57 -9.94 13.87
CA GLY A 211 8.92 -10.06 14.45
C GLY A 211 9.23 -8.99 15.51
N LEU A 212 8.89 -7.73 15.25
CA LEU A 212 9.05 -6.63 16.21
C LEU A 212 8.20 -6.84 17.47
N ASN A 213 7.01 -7.39 17.34
CA ASN A 213 6.15 -7.71 18.46
C ASN A 213 6.78 -8.76 19.40
N ALA A 214 7.46 -9.77 18.86
CA ALA A 214 8.25 -10.72 19.65
C ALA A 214 9.53 -10.10 20.24
N LEU A 215 10.28 -9.35 19.43
CA LEU A 215 11.52 -8.71 19.85
C LEU A 215 11.30 -7.68 20.97
N ASN A 216 10.22 -6.91 20.91
CA ASN A 216 9.85 -5.94 21.95
C ASN A 216 9.40 -6.61 23.26
N ARG A 217 9.15 -7.92 23.25
CA ARG A 217 8.93 -8.74 24.46
C ARG A 217 10.21 -9.38 24.98
N GLY A 218 11.36 -9.07 24.37
CA GLY A 218 12.67 -9.56 24.78
C GLY A 218 13.01 -10.96 24.27
N LEU A 219 12.30 -11.48 23.26
CA LEU A 219 12.65 -12.78 22.68
C LEU A 219 13.76 -12.62 21.62
N PRO A 220 14.74 -13.56 21.57
CA PRO A 220 15.57 -13.77 20.40
C PRO A 220 14.70 -13.92 19.16
N THR A 221 14.85 -13.00 18.21
CA THR A 221 13.96 -12.91 17.05
C THR A 221 14.74 -12.66 15.79
N VAL A 222 14.37 -13.35 14.71
CA VAL A 222 14.86 -13.11 13.34
C VAL A 222 13.68 -13.08 12.37
N VAL A 223 13.75 -12.22 11.36
CA VAL A 223 12.79 -12.19 10.24
C VAL A 223 13.47 -12.78 9.00
N ALA A 224 12.87 -13.79 8.36
CA ALA A 224 13.39 -14.26 7.08
C ALA A 224 12.89 -13.32 5.96
N VAL A 225 13.81 -12.88 5.11
CA VAL A 225 13.55 -11.85 4.11
C VAL A 225 14.27 -12.21 2.81
N THR A 226 13.61 -12.05 1.67
CA THR A 226 14.29 -12.22 0.39
C THR A 226 15.08 -10.97 0.03
N GLU A 227 16.19 -11.14 -0.69
CA GLU A 227 17.16 -10.08 -1.01
C GLU A 227 16.53 -8.74 -1.42
N HIS A 228 15.56 -8.75 -2.33
CA HIS A 228 14.91 -7.53 -2.83
C HIS A 228 14.13 -6.74 -1.76
N PHE A 229 13.74 -7.38 -0.65
CA PHE A 229 12.94 -6.77 0.41
C PHE A 229 13.73 -6.45 1.68
N VAL A 230 15.05 -6.71 1.71
CA VAL A 230 15.92 -6.35 2.84
C VAL A 230 15.85 -4.85 3.13
N GLY A 231 15.92 -4.01 2.08
CA GLY A 231 15.84 -2.56 2.22
C GLY A 231 14.53 -2.11 2.89
N LEU A 232 13.39 -2.61 2.40
CA LEU A 232 12.08 -2.32 2.99
C LEU A 232 11.98 -2.83 4.44
N ALA A 233 12.47 -4.04 4.71
CA ALA A 233 12.44 -4.60 6.07
C ALA A 233 13.24 -3.75 7.06
N ARG A 234 14.42 -3.26 6.66
CA ARG A 234 15.25 -2.35 7.47
C ARG A 234 14.57 -1.02 7.71
N THR A 235 13.98 -0.41 6.68
CA THR A 235 13.21 0.84 6.83
C THR A 235 12.06 0.65 7.82
N LEU A 236 11.26 -0.40 7.67
CA LEU A 236 10.13 -0.65 8.57
C LEU A 236 10.58 -0.92 10.02
N ALA A 237 11.70 -1.60 10.22
CA ALA A 237 12.26 -1.84 11.55
C ALA A 237 12.79 -0.54 12.18
N ALA A 238 13.50 0.29 11.40
CA ALA A 238 13.99 1.59 11.84
C ALA A 238 12.84 2.56 12.16
N ASP A 239 11.81 2.63 11.32
CA ASP A 239 10.61 3.44 11.53
C ASP A 239 9.85 3.03 12.80
N ALA A 240 9.93 1.74 13.17
CA ALA A 240 9.39 1.21 14.41
C ALA A 240 10.35 1.33 15.61
N GLY A 241 11.48 2.03 15.45
CA GLY A 241 12.46 2.29 16.51
C GLY A 241 13.35 1.11 16.85
N ARG A 242 13.43 0.06 16.02
CA ARG A 242 14.25 -1.14 16.22
C ARG A 242 15.14 -1.44 15.00
N PRO A 243 16.04 -0.53 14.59
CA PRO A 243 16.99 -0.75 13.49
C PRO A 243 17.87 -2.00 13.65
N GLY A 244 18.09 -2.46 14.89
CA GLY A 244 18.84 -3.68 15.21
C GLY A 244 18.15 -5.00 14.85
N LEU A 245 16.87 -5.00 14.43
CA LEU A 245 16.13 -6.24 14.12
C LEU A 245 16.92 -7.17 13.18
N ARG A 246 17.19 -8.39 13.64
CA ARG A 246 17.92 -9.41 12.87
C ARG A 246 17.12 -9.85 11.65
N LEU A 247 17.78 -9.85 10.50
CA LEU A 247 17.23 -10.28 9.22
C LEU A 247 18.05 -11.44 8.67
N LEU A 248 17.39 -12.56 8.37
CA LEU A 248 17.98 -13.66 7.61
C LEU A 248 17.67 -13.45 6.13
N GLN A 249 18.70 -13.08 5.36
CA GLN A 249 18.57 -12.89 3.93
C GLN A 249 18.57 -14.24 3.17
N LEU A 250 17.47 -14.49 2.46
CA LEU A 250 17.26 -15.59 1.52
C LEU A 250 17.29 -15.06 0.07
N ASP A 251 17.44 -15.99 -0.88
CA ASP A 251 17.48 -15.67 -2.31
C ASP A 251 16.13 -15.09 -2.79
N SER A 252 16.16 -14.10 -3.69
CA SER A 252 14.94 -13.48 -4.24
C SER A 252 14.14 -14.39 -5.17
N SER A 253 14.76 -15.42 -5.71
CA SER A 253 14.13 -16.41 -6.60
C SER A 253 13.36 -17.49 -5.85
N LEU A 254 13.36 -17.51 -4.51
CA LEU A 254 12.82 -18.63 -3.71
C LEU A 254 11.41 -19.09 -4.14
N ASN A 255 10.56 -18.17 -4.60
CA ASN A 255 9.18 -18.48 -5.00
C ASN A 255 8.98 -18.89 -6.46
N VAL A 256 10.04 -18.83 -7.29
CA VAL A 256 10.02 -19.29 -8.69
C VAL A 256 10.90 -20.52 -8.89
N LEU A 257 11.70 -20.91 -7.89
CA LEU A 257 12.52 -22.11 -7.94
C LEU A 257 11.65 -23.38 -7.86
N PRO A 258 12.07 -24.46 -8.54
CA PRO A 258 11.57 -25.80 -8.26
C PRO A 258 11.76 -26.19 -6.79
N GLU A 259 10.84 -27.00 -6.25
CA GLU A 259 10.83 -27.37 -4.82
C GLU A 259 12.15 -27.97 -4.33
N ASP A 260 12.80 -28.82 -5.12
CA ASP A 260 14.10 -29.43 -4.77
C ASP A 260 15.20 -28.37 -4.57
N GLN A 261 15.16 -27.30 -5.38
CA GLN A 261 16.07 -26.17 -5.26
C GLN A 261 15.72 -25.27 -4.07
N VAL A 262 14.44 -25.05 -3.78
CA VAL A 262 14.00 -24.35 -2.55
C VAL A 262 14.52 -25.08 -1.31
N ARG A 263 14.35 -26.40 -1.26
CA ARG A 263 14.83 -27.24 -0.15
C ARG A 263 16.36 -27.21 -0.03
N ALA A 264 17.08 -27.21 -1.16
CA ALA A 264 18.54 -27.08 -1.14
C ALA A 264 18.98 -25.72 -0.56
N ALA A 265 18.35 -24.63 -1.01
CA ALA A 265 18.60 -23.29 -0.50
C ALA A 265 18.25 -23.16 1.00
N ALA A 266 17.17 -23.82 1.45
CA ALA A 266 16.80 -23.86 2.86
C ALA A 266 17.89 -24.52 3.73
N ARG A 267 18.43 -25.66 3.29
CA ARG A 267 19.54 -26.33 3.98
C ARG A 267 20.80 -25.47 4.01
N GLU A 268 21.12 -24.79 2.92
CA GLU A 268 22.27 -23.87 2.85
C GLU A 268 22.10 -22.64 3.76
N ALA A 269 20.87 -22.14 3.91
CA ALA A 269 20.57 -21.01 4.77
C ALA A 269 20.56 -21.36 6.27
N PHE A 270 20.43 -22.64 6.64
CA PHE A 270 20.24 -23.05 8.03
C PHE A 270 21.40 -22.66 8.96
N PRO A 271 22.69 -22.84 8.62
CA PRO A 271 23.79 -22.35 9.48
C PRO A 271 23.72 -20.83 9.68
N ARG A 272 23.41 -20.08 8.62
CA ARG A 272 23.25 -18.60 8.70
C ARG A 272 22.08 -18.21 9.58
N LEU A 273 20.99 -18.98 9.59
CA LEU A 273 19.86 -18.77 10.51
C LEU A 273 20.33 -18.86 11.97
N LEU A 274 21.10 -19.89 12.32
CA LEU A 274 21.60 -20.09 13.68
C LEU A 274 22.54 -18.96 14.09
N ASP A 275 23.49 -18.60 13.24
CA ASP A 275 24.40 -17.49 13.48
C ASP A 275 23.63 -16.18 13.68
N THR A 276 22.62 -15.93 12.83
CA THR A 276 21.84 -14.69 12.86
C THR A 276 21.05 -14.54 14.15
N ILE A 277 20.44 -15.62 14.67
CA ILE A 277 19.66 -15.59 15.92
C ILE A 277 20.52 -15.79 17.18
N GLY A 278 21.83 -16.02 17.02
CA GLY A 278 22.76 -16.29 18.12
C GLY A 278 22.54 -17.65 18.78
N ALA A 279 22.15 -18.67 18.01
CA ALA A 279 21.96 -20.03 18.49
C ALA A 279 23.26 -20.83 18.49
N VAL A 280 23.38 -21.78 19.41
CA VAL A 280 24.45 -22.80 19.41
C VAL A 280 23.85 -24.20 19.51
N ILE A 281 24.39 -25.14 18.72
CA ILE A 281 24.03 -26.57 18.73
C ILE A 281 24.98 -27.33 19.64
#